data_AF-A0A354WNZ5-F1
#
_entry.id   AF-A0A354WNZ5-F1
#
_cell.length_a   1.000
_cell.length_b   1.000
_cell.length_c   1.000
_cell.angle_alpha   90.00
_cell.angle_beta   90.00
_cell.angle_gamma   90.00
#
_symmetry.space_group_name_H-M   'P 1'
#
loop_
_entity.id
_entity.type
_entity.pdbx_description
1 polymer ?
#
loop_
_entity_poly.entity_id
_entity_poly.type
_entity_poly.pdbx_seq_one_letter_code
_entity_poly.pdbx_strand_id
1 'polypeptide(L)'
;RAAANEVFDKRDARLASMTDESVDQYYTCIMCQAFSPSHVCIVTPERLGLCGAVSWLDAKATKELDPAGPCQPILKEGCTDEKLGRYATVDEAVNKYSHGALEHVTLYSLFQDPMTSCGCFECICGVEPVTMGVVITCREHAGMTPLGMTFSEMASMTGGGVQTPGFMGHGKHFIASHKFIAAEGGPGRIVWLPKILKDQMR
;
A
#
# COMPACT_ATOMS: atom_id res chain seq x y z
N ARG A 1 -8.00 -25.50 7.77
CA ARG A 1 -8.58 -24.29 7.14
C ARG A 1 -9.57 -23.60 8.08
N ALA A 2 -10.62 -24.27 8.57
CA ALA A 2 -11.60 -23.64 9.48
C ALA A 2 -11.00 -22.95 10.72
N ALA A 3 -10.11 -23.62 11.46
CA ALA A 3 -9.45 -23.03 12.64
C ALA A 3 -8.52 -21.85 12.31
N ALA A 4 -7.96 -21.79 11.10
CA ALA A 4 -7.16 -20.65 10.66
C ALA A 4 -8.05 -19.46 10.31
N ASN A 5 -9.20 -19.71 9.66
CA ASN A 5 -10.18 -18.68 9.34
C ASN A 5 -10.71 -17.99 10.59
N GLU A 6 -11.00 -18.72 11.67
CA GLU A 6 -11.47 -18.10 12.92
C GLU A 6 -10.46 -17.11 13.53
N VAL A 7 -9.16 -17.40 13.40
CA VAL A 7 -8.09 -16.48 13.85
C VAL A 7 -8.00 -15.26 12.92
N PHE A 8 -8.11 -15.47 11.62
CA PHE A 8 -8.14 -14.37 10.64
C PHE A 8 -9.34 -13.45 10.86
N ASP A 9 -10.54 -14.01 11.06
CA ASP A 9 -11.76 -13.25 11.29
C ASP A 9 -11.67 -12.39 12.57
N LYS A 10 -11.09 -12.92 13.66
CA LYS A 10 -10.86 -12.15 14.90
C LYS A 10 -9.87 -11.00 14.69
N ARG A 11 -8.81 -11.23 13.90
CA ARG A 11 -7.84 -10.18 13.58
C ARG A 11 -8.50 -9.08 12.74
N ASP A 12 -9.26 -9.48 11.72
CA ASP A 12 -9.91 -8.56 10.80
C ASP A 12 -11.02 -7.75 11.49
N ALA A 13 -11.77 -8.36 12.42
CA ALA A 13 -12.76 -7.65 13.24
C ALA A 13 -12.15 -6.55 14.11
N ARG A 14 -10.92 -6.75 14.63
CA ARG A 14 -10.20 -5.73 15.38
C ARG A 14 -9.76 -4.57 14.47
N LEU A 15 -9.30 -4.89 13.26
CA LEU A 15 -8.90 -3.91 12.25
C LEU A 15 -10.10 -3.11 11.70
N ALA A 16 -11.27 -3.73 11.56
CA ALA A 16 -12.47 -3.09 11.01
C ALA A 16 -12.96 -1.86 11.80
N SER A 17 -12.57 -1.75 13.07
CA SER A 17 -12.89 -0.59 13.92
C SER A 17 -11.83 0.52 13.90
N MET A 18 -10.67 0.27 13.29
CA MET A 18 -9.54 1.21 13.28
C MET A 18 -9.46 1.93 11.93
N THR A 19 -9.66 3.24 11.96
CA THR A 19 -9.45 4.12 10.80
C THR A 19 -8.13 4.86 10.92
N ASP A 20 -7.66 5.41 9.79
CA ASP A 20 -6.49 6.29 9.78
C ASP A 20 -6.71 7.49 10.71
N GLU A 21 -7.93 8.05 10.78
CA GLU A 21 -8.28 9.14 11.69
C GLU A 21 -8.25 8.75 13.18
N SER A 22 -8.54 7.48 13.50
CA SER A 22 -8.65 7.01 14.90
C SER A 22 -7.32 6.82 15.61
N VAL A 23 -6.20 6.86 14.88
CA VAL A 23 -4.85 6.69 15.42
C VAL A 23 -4.03 7.98 15.32
N ASP A 24 -3.08 8.12 16.23
CA ASP A 24 -2.12 9.22 16.33
C ASP A 24 -0.76 8.88 15.66
N GLN A 25 -0.55 7.61 15.32
CA GLN A 25 0.70 7.14 14.73
C GLN A 25 0.52 6.12 13.61
N TYR A 26 1.42 6.16 12.65
CA TYR A 26 1.63 5.14 11.62
C TYR A 26 2.94 4.38 11.89
N TYR A 27 3.26 3.42 11.03
CA TYR A 27 4.49 2.66 11.12
C TYR A 27 5.21 2.59 9.78
N THR A 28 6.54 2.64 9.80
CA THR A 28 7.33 2.16 8.68
C THR A 28 7.33 0.63 8.63
N CYS A 29 7.67 0.08 7.49
CA CYS A 29 8.21 -1.27 7.39
C CYS A 29 9.33 -1.29 6.33
N ILE A 30 10.54 -1.64 6.75
CA ILE A 30 11.74 -1.72 5.90
C ILE A 30 12.22 -3.16 5.66
N MET A 31 11.39 -4.17 5.99
CA MET A 31 11.77 -5.59 5.91
C MET A 31 12.21 -6.01 4.50
N CYS A 32 11.65 -5.38 3.46
CA CYS A 32 11.97 -5.71 2.07
C CYS A 32 13.20 -4.97 1.51
N GLN A 33 13.95 -4.22 2.32
CA GLN A 33 15.15 -3.51 1.84
C GLN A 33 16.28 -4.45 1.41
N ALA A 34 16.25 -5.72 1.83
CA ALA A 34 17.11 -6.75 1.27
C ALA A 34 16.94 -6.95 -0.25
N PHE A 35 15.77 -6.60 -0.80
CA PHE A 35 15.48 -6.66 -2.24
C PHE A 35 15.51 -5.26 -2.89
N SER A 36 15.00 -4.24 -2.20
CA SER A 36 14.94 -2.87 -2.71
C SER A 36 15.39 -1.88 -1.62
N PRO A 37 16.66 -1.46 -1.61
CA PRO A 37 17.25 -0.70 -0.51
C PRO A 37 16.57 0.63 -0.19
N SER A 38 15.96 1.29 -1.18
CA SER A 38 15.26 2.56 -1.00
C SER A 38 13.79 2.41 -0.62
N HIS A 39 13.24 1.20 -0.67
CA HIS A 39 11.81 1.01 -0.43
C HIS A 39 11.46 1.11 1.05
N VAL A 40 10.36 1.82 1.34
CA VAL A 40 9.77 1.97 2.66
C VAL A 40 8.25 1.83 2.51
N CYS A 41 7.65 0.85 3.18
CA CYS A 41 6.20 0.82 3.35
C CYS A 41 5.82 1.78 4.47
N ILE A 42 4.79 2.61 4.25
CA ILE A 42 4.07 3.28 5.34
C ILE A 42 2.78 2.50 5.60
N VAL A 43 2.68 1.92 6.78
CA VAL A 43 1.57 1.06 7.20
C VAL A 43 0.62 1.88 8.08
N THR A 44 -0.63 2.00 7.63
CA THR A 44 -1.71 2.67 8.35
C THR A 44 -2.83 1.66 8.65
N PRO A 45 -3.78 1.96 9.55
CA PRO A 45 -4.94 1.08 9.78
C PRO A 45 -5.68 0.72 8.50
N GLU A 46 -5.85 1.68 7.59
CA GLU A 46 -6.61 1.51 6.34
C GLU A 46 -5.73 1.20 5.12
N ARG A 47 -4.41 1.11 5.30
CA ARG A 47 -3.43 0.77 4.26
C ARG A 47 -2.38 -0.18 4.81
N LEU A 48 -2.66 -1.47 4.70
CA LEU A 48 -1.71 -2.52 5.00
C LEU A 48 -0.49 -2.49 4.06
N GLY A 49 0.61 -3.10 4.51
CA GLY A 49 1.81 -3.27 3.69
C GLY A 49 1.48 -3.96 2.36
N LEU A 50 2.17 -3.57 1.29
CA LEU A 50 1.85 -3.99 -0.08
C LEU A 50 1.89 -5.52 -0.30
N CYS A 51 2.57 -6.27 0.56
CA CYS A 51 2.59 -7.73 0.57
C CYS A 51 1.28 -8.38 1.03
N GLY A 52 0.35 -7.62 1.60
CA GLY A 52 -0.90 -8.14 2.20
C GLY A 52 -0.74 -8.75 3.60
N ALA A 53 0.48 -8.83 4.12
CA ALA A 53 0.79 -9.61 5.33
C ALA A 53 1.12 -8.78 6.59
N VAL A 54 1.39 -7.48 6.44
CA VAL A 54 1.73 -6.59 7.56
C VAL A 54 0.63 -5.55 7.73
N SER A 55 -0.27 -5.78 8.69
CA SER A 55 -1.24 -4.77 9.13
C SER A 55 -0.60 -3.76 10.08
N TRP A 56 -1.31 -2.68 10.40
CA TRP A 56 -0.88 -1.71 11.41
C TRP A 56 -0.64 -2.36 12.79
N LEU A 57 -1.50 -3.32 13.19
CA LEU A 57 -1.34 -4.06 14.44
C LEU A 57 -0.10 -4.97 14.41
N ASP A 58 0.18 -5.60 13.27
CA ASP A 58 1.39 -6.42 13.10
C ASP A 58 2.66 -5.57 13.16
N ALA A 59 2.64 -4.37 12.54
CA ALA A 59 3.76 -3.43 12.59
C ALA A 59 4.00 -2.91 14.02
N LYS A 60 2.92 -2.59 14.75
CA LYS A 60 2.98 -2.24 16.18
C LYS A 60 3.59 -3.37 17.01
N ALA A 61 3.07 -4.59 16.87
CA ALA A 61 3.58 -5.75 17.59
C ALA A 61 5.06 -6.03 17.26
N THR A 62 5.45 -5.87 15.99
CA THR A 62 6.85 -6.03 15.55
C THR A 62 7.77 -5.03 16.26
N LYS A 63 7.36 -3.77 16.40
CA LYS A 63 8.12 -2.75 17.13
C LYS A 63 8.21 -3.05 18.64
N GLU A 64 7.14 -3.57 19.24
CA GLU A 64 7.12 -3.94 20.66
C GLU A 64 8.01 -5.15 20.97
N LEU A 65 8.11 -6.10 20.02
CA LEU A 65 8.98 -7.27 20.12
C LEU A 65 10.46 -6.92 19.91
N ASP A 66 10.77 -6.07 18.94
CA ASP A 66 12.13 -5.61 18.66
C ASP A 66 12.16 -4.09 18.44
N PRO A 67 12.64 -3.30 19.43
CA PRO A 67 12.76 -1.86 19.30
C PRO A 67 13.67 -1.41 18.15
N ALA A 68 14.66 -2.21 17.75
CA ALA A 68 15.57 -1.93 16.63
C ALA A 68 15.09 -2.57 15.31
N GLY A 69 13.93 -3.22 15.33
CA GLY A 69 13.37 -3.98 14.22
C GLY A 69 12.91 -3.12 13.04
N PRO A 70 12.36 -3.77 12.00
CA PRO A 70 12.06 -3.14 10.72
C PRO A 70 10.84 -2.22 10.74
N CYS A 71 10.04 -2.22 11.81
CA CYS A 71 8.87 -1.37 11.94
C CYS A 71 9.14 -0.28 12.98
N GLN A 72 9.04 0.98 12.59
CA GLN A 72 9.31 2.13 13.46
C GLN A 72 8.10 3.07 13.48
N PRO A 73 7.72 3.60 14.67
CA PRO A 73 6.55 4.46 14.78
C PRO A 73 6.80 5.82 14.13
N ILE A 74 5.76 6.38 13.53
CA ILE A 74 5.73 7.72 12.94
C ILE A 74 4.54 8.44 13.55
N LEU A 75 4.76 9.53 14.29
CA LEU A 75 3.67 10.37 14.77
C LEU A 75 3.01 11.08 13.59
N LYS A 76 1.69 11.24 13.61
CA LYS A 76 0.94 11.94 12.55
C LYS A 76 0.93 13.46 12.78
N GLU A 77 2.06 14.11 12.58
CA GLU A 77 2.21 15.55 12.79
C GLU A 77 2.52 16.28 11.47
N GLY A 78 2.24 17.58 11.46
CA GLY A 78 2.50 18.43 10.28
C GLY A 78 1.72 17.99 9.05
N CYS A 79 0.42 17.69 9.19
CA CYS A 79 -0.43 17.41 8.03
C CYS A 79 -0.49 18.64 7.13
N THR A 80 -0.03 18.50 5.88
CA THR A 80 -0.01 19.58 4.89
C THR A 80 -1.13 19.44 3.85
N ASP A 81 -1.62 18.21 3.63
CA ASP A 81 -2.75 17.93 2.75
C ASP A 81 -3.46 16.64 3.21
N GLU A 82 -4.63 16.77 3.83
CA GLU A 82 -5.44 15.64 4.30
C GLU A 82 -5.98 14.78 3.16
N LYS A 83 -6.29 15.39 2.00
CA LYS A 83 -6.85 14.68 0.84
C LYS A 83 -5.82 13.73 0.24
N LEU A 84 -4.57 14.18 0.14
CA LEU A 84 -3.45 13.36 -0.33
C LEU A 84 -2.89 12.44 0.77
N GLY A 85 -3.14 12.79 2.03
CA GLY A 85 -2.54 12.14 3.19
C GLY A 85 -1.06 12.50 3.34
N ARG A 86 -0.70 13.78 3.16
CA ARG A 86 0.66 14.29 3.34
C ARG A 86 0.89 14.75 4.77
N TYR A 87 1.97 14.27 5.36
CA TYR A 87 2.41 14.61 6.71
C TYR A 87 3.91 14.83 6.71
N ALA A 88 4.38 15.92 7.30
CA ALA A 88 5.81 16.25 7.37
C ALA A 88 6.62 15.12 8.02
N THR A 89 6.10 14.53 9.10
CA THR A 89 6.76 13.41 9.79
C THR A 89 6.82 12.13 8.97
N VAL A 90 5.86 11.91 8.06
CA VAL A 90 5.88 10.76 7.15
C VAL A 90 6.92 10.97 6.06
N ASP A 91 7.03 12.18 5.51
CA ASP A 91 8.08 12.56 4.57
C ASP A 91 9.48 12.42 5.21
N GLU A 92 9.67 12.92 6.43
CA GLU A 92 10.91 12.75 7.20
C GLU A 92 11.27 11.27 7.41
N ALA A 93 10.28 10.44 7.76
CA ALA A 93 10.49 9.01 7.94
C ALA A 93 10.88 8.34 6.61
N VAL A 94 10.16 8.62 5.52
CA VAL A 94 10.48 8.09 4.20
C VAL A 94 11.87 8.51 3.75
N ASN A 95 12.25 9.78 3.95
CA ASN A 95 13.58 10.27 3.61
C ASN A 95 14.68 9.55 4.40
N LYS A 96 14.52 9.46 5.72
CA LYS A 96 15.47 8.78 6.60
C LYS A 96 15.64 7.31 6.22
N TYR A 97 14.53 6.58 6.10
CA TYR A 97 14.55 5.12 5.92
C TYR A 97 14.83 4.70 4.47
N SER A 98 14.61 5.57 3.49
CA SER A 98 15.02 5.34 2.09
C SER A 98 16.46 5.76 1.80
N HIS A 99 17.22 6.19 2.81
CA HIS A 99 18.58 6.73 2.67
C HIS A 99 18.66 7.97 1.76
N GLY A 100 17.65 8.83 1.84
CA GLY A 100 17.54 10.06 1.05
C GLY A 100 17.08 9.85 -0.39
N ALA A 101 16.72 8.63 -0.79
CA ALA A 101 16.25 8.36 -2.15
C ALA A 101 14.84 8.89 -2.42
N LEU A 102 14.05 9.09 -1.37
CA LEU A 102 12.67 9.58 -1.44
C LEU A 102 12.52 10.80 -0.52
N GLU A 103 11.91 11.87 -1.01
CA GLU A 103 11.67 13.08 -0.20
C GLU A 103 10.22 13.16 0.28
N HIS A 104 9.28 12.69 -0.54
CA HIS A 104 7.85 12.83 -0.27
C HIS A 104 7.10 11.53 -0.53
N VAL A 105 5.98 11.35 0.18
CA VAL A 105 4.99 10.32 -0.14
C VAL A 105 3.57 10.83 0.10
N THR A 106 2.64 10.43 -0.76
CA THR A 106 1.21 10.55 -0.49
C THR A 106 0.63 9.20 -0.13
N LEU A 107 -0.24 9.20 0.89
CA LEU A 107 -0.88 7.97 1.36
C LEU A 107 -2.11 7.62 0.54
N TYR A 108 -2.73 8.60 -0.12
CA TYR A 108 -4.03 8.43 -0.79
C TYR A 108 -4.03 8.82 -2.27
N SER A 109 -2.88 9.17 -2.85
CA SER A 109 -2.77 9.49 -4.28
C SER A 109 -1.95 8.45 -5.06
N LEU A 110 -2.44 8.14 -6.27
CA LEU A 110 -1.69 7.37 -7.28
C LEU A 110 -0.80 8.27 -8.16
N PHE A 111 -1.16 9.54 -8.30
CA PHE A 111 -0.54 10.45 -9.28
C PHE A 111 0.58 11.31 -8.71
N GLN A 112 0.56 11.59 -7.41
CA GLN A 112 1.54 12.48 -6.80
C GLN A 112 2.33 11.72 -5.74
N ASP A 113 3.63 11.54 -5.95
CA ASP A 113 4.53 10.87 -5.00
C ASP A 113 3.94 9.57 -4.41
N PRO A 114 3.47 8.62 -5.25
CA PRO A 114 2.88 7.38 -4.75
C PRO A 114 3.92 6.59 -3.95
N MET A 115 3.45 5.76 -3.02
CA MET A 115 4.33 4.85 -2.29
C MET A 115 5.06 3.91 -3.26
N THR A 116 6.37 3.79 -3.07
CA THR A 116 7.19 2.88 -3.89
C THR A 116 6.84 1.42 -3.62
N SER A 117 7.34 0.53 -4.47
CA SER A 117 7.14 -0.91 -4.31
C SER A 117 8.47 -1.65 -4.31
N CYS A 118 8.61 -2.68 -3.46
CA CYS A 118 9.75 -3.59 -3.52
C CYS A 118 9.57 -4.61 -4.66
N GLY A 119 8.98 -5.78 -4.38
CA GLY A 119 8.71 -6.83 -5.37
C GLY A 119 7.68 -7.87 -4.92
N CYS A 120 7.17 -7.78 -3.69
CA CYS A 120 6.25 -8.75 -3.09
C CYS A 120 4.78 -8.30 -3.11
N PHE A 121 4.44 -7.23 -3.84
CA PHE A 121 3.05 -6.77 -3.95
C PHE A 121 2.14 -7.86 -4.50
N GLU A 122 0.93 -7.95 -3.95
CA GLU A 122 -0.10 -8.90 -4.42
C GLU A 122 -0.78 -8.39 -5.69
N CYS A 123 -0.98 -7.09 -5.78
CA CYS A 123 -1.65 -6.39 -6.86
C CYS A 123 -0.83 -5.20 -7.37
N ILE A 124 -1.09 -4.80 -8.61
CA ILE A 124 -0.59 -3.55 -9.18
C ILE A 124 -1.78 -2.79 -9.73
N CYS A 125 -1.88 -1.52 -9.34
CA CYS A 125 -2.80 -0.54 -9.88
C CYS A 125 -2.05 0.32 -10.89
N GLY A 126 -2.63 0.52 -12.08
CA GLY A 126 -2.10 1.40 -13.13
C GLY A 126 -3.19 2.29 -13.72
N VAL A 127 -2.86 3.54 -14.05
CA VAL A 127 -3.78 4.46 -14.72
C VAL A 127 -4.06 4.02 -16.16
N GLU A 128 -5.33 4.00 -16.54
CA GLU A 128 -5.76 3.84 -17.92
C GLU A 128 -6.05 5.23 -18.51
N PRO A 129 -5.26 5.71 -19.50
CA PRO A 129 -5.26 7.11 -19.89
C PRO A 129 -6.53 7.57 -20.63
N VAL A 130 -7.29 6.68 -21.28
CA VAL A 130 -8.46 7.08 -22.09
C VAL A 130 -9.66 7.41 -21.21
N THR A 131 -9.96 6.56 -20.24
CA THR A 131 -11.04 6.77 -19.27
C THR A 131 -10.59 7.56 -18.04
N MET A 132 -9.28 7.76 -17.90
CA MET A 132 -8.62 8.18 -16.67
C MET A 132 -8.94 7.26 -15.49
N GLY A 133 -9.50 6.07 -15.70
CA GLY A 133 -9.74 5.09 -14.65
C GLY A 133 -8.46 4.39 -14.22
N VAL A 134 -8.61 3.37 -13.36
CA VAL A 134 -7.51 2.49 -12.98
C VAL A 134 -7.81 1.04 -13.35
N VAL A 135 -6.76 0.37 -13.81
CA VAL A 135 -6.70 -1.06 -14.09
C VAL A 135 -5.90 -1.70 -12.96
N ILE A 136 -6.46 -2.72 -12.33
CA ILE A 136 -5.78 -3.47 -11.28
C ILE A 136 -5.57 -4.89 -11.79
N THR A 137 -4.37 -5.43 -11.65
CA THR A 137 -4.07 -6.85 -11.87
C THR A 137 -3.43 -7.45 -10.63
N CYS A 138 -3.39 -8.79 -10.52
CA CYS A 138 -2.78 -9.50 -9.40
C CYS A 138 -1.76 -10.51 -9.85
N ARG A 139 -0.89 -10.91 -8.92
CA ARG A 139 0.21 -11.86 -9.15
C ARG A 139 -0.25 -13.19 -9.76
N GLU A 140 -1.46 -13.64 -9.41
CA GLU A 140 -2.03 -14.89 -9.91
C GLU A 140 -2.65 -14.76 -11.31
N HIS A 141 -2.78 -13.55 -11.85
CA HIS A 141 -3.32 -13.31 -13.18
C HIS A 141 -2.19 -13.19 -14.22
N ALA A 142 -1.98 -14.26 -14.99
CA ALA A 142 -0.98 -14.30 -16.07
C ALA A 142 -1.43 -13.59 -17.37
N GLY A 143 -2.69 -13.15 -17.44
CA GLY A 143 -3.26 -12.57 -18.66
C GLY A 143 -2.82 -11.13 -18.93
N MET A 144 -3.04 -10.71 -20.18
CA MET A 144 -2.85 -9.33 -20.61
C MET A 144 -3.92 -8.42 -20.00
N THR A 145 -3.51 -7.25 -19.51
CA THR A 145 -4.44 -6.22 -19.02
C THR A 145 -4.80 -5.23 -20.13
N PRO A 146 -5.85 -4.39 -19.94
CA PRO A 146 -6.14 -3.29 -20.85
C PRO A 146 -5.00 -2.27 -21.04
N LEU A 147 -3.98 -2.28 -20.17
CA LEU A 147 -2.79 -1.43 -20.30
C LEU A 147 -1.76 -2.00 -21.31
N GLY A 148 -2.05 -3.13 -21.95
CA GLY A 148 -1.13 -3.77 -22.89
C GLY A 148 0.08 -4.43 -22.21
N MET A 149 0.01 -4.64 -20.90
CA MET A 149 1.03 -5.31 -20.10
C MET A 149 0.41 -6.42 -19.23
N THR A 150 1.16 -7.48 -19.01
CA THR A 150 0.92 -8.52 -18.00
C THR A 150 1.32 -8.02 -16.60
N PHE A 151 0.97 -8.77 -15.55
CA PHE A 151 1.44 -8.47 -14.19
C PHE A 151 2.97 -8.37 -14.11
N SER A 152 3.69 -9.31 -14.75
CA SER A 152 5.16 -9.35 -14.70
C SER A 152 5.81 -8.12 -15.35
N GLU A 153 5.26 -7.65 -16.47
CA GLU A 153 5.74 -6.43 -17.15
C GLU A 153 5.46 -5.19 -16.31
N MET A 154 4.25 -5.06 -15.76
CA MET A 154 3.91 -3.98 -14.82
C MET A 154 4.75 -4.02 -13.53
N ALA A 155 5.10 -5.23 -13.05
CA ALA A 155 5.93 -5.40 -11.87
C ALA A 155 7.36 -4.90 -12.11
N SER A 156 7.90 -5.10 -13.32
CA SER A 156 9.24 -4.66 -13.68
C SER A 156 9.39 -3.13 -13.68
N MET A 157 8.32 -2.38 -13.96
CA MET A 157 8.35 -0.91 -13.97
C MET A 157 7.98 -0.28 -12.62
N THR A 158 7.20 -0.99 -11.79
CA THR A 158 6.68 -0.45 -10.52
C THR A 158 7.57 -0.85 -9.34
N GLY A 159 8.28 -1.98 -9.44
CA GLY A 159 9.17 -2.48 -8.39
C GLY A 159 10.49 -1.73 -8.29
N GLY A 160 11.29 -2.10 -7.29
CA GLY A 160 12.66 -1.59 -7.12
C GLY A 160 12.80 -0.33 -6.27
N GLY A 161 11.72 0.16 -5.65
CA GLY A 161 11.81 1.25 -4.68
C GLY A 161 11.88 2.64 -5.31
N VAL A 162 11.37 2.77 -6.54
CA VAL A 162 11.22 4.04 -7.26
C VAL A 162 9.77 4.50 -7.22
N GLN A 163 9.55 5.82 -7.28
CA GLN A 163 8.21 6.38 -7.42
C GLN A 163 7.81 6.39 -8.89
N THR A 164 6.67 5.78 -9.19
CA THR A 164 6.16 5.67 -10.56
C THR A 164 4.77 6.29 -10.61
N PRO A 165 4.63 7.63 -10.70
CA PRO A 165 3.33 8.30 -10.83
C PRO A 165 2.40 7.60 -11.84
N GLY A 166 1.20 7.23 -11.39
CA GLY A 166 0.24 6.47 -12.18
C GLY A 166 0.31 4.95 -12.00
N PHE A 167 1.32 4.40 -11.32
CA PHE A 167 1.48 2.97 -11.03
C PHE A 167 1.85 2.74 -9.56
N MET A 168 1.25 1.73 -8.94
CA MET A 168 1.53 1.42 -7.53
C MET A 168 1.23 -0.05 -7.21
N GLY A 169 2.17 -0.73 -6.58
CA GLY A 169 1.95 -2.04 -5.97
C GLY A 169 1.21 -1.92 -4.63
N HIS A 170 0.26 -2.82 -4.38
CA HIS A 170 -0.52 -2.83 -3.14
C HIS A 170 -1.00 -4.25 -2.78
N GLY A 171 -1.45 -4.42 -1.53
CA GLY A 171 -2.11 -5.63 -1.06
C GLY A 171 -3.57 -5.69 -1.52
N LYS A 172 -4.15 -6.90 -1.61
CA LYS A 172 -5.53 -7.10 -2.09
C LYS A 172 -6.57 -6.38 -1.23
N HIS A 173 -6.40 -6.44 0.10
CA HIS A 173 -7.32 -5.80 1.05
C HIS A 173 -7.40 -4.29 0.89
N PHE A 174 -6.35 -3.65 0.35
CA PHE A 174 -6.37 -2.20 0.14
C PHE A 174 -7.43 -1.76 -0.86
N ILE A 175 -7.84 -2.62 -1.81
CA ILE A 175 -8.86 -2.27 -2.82
C ILE A 175 -10.21 -1.92 -2.17
N ALA A 176 -10.54 -2.59 -1.06
CA ALA A 176 -11.80 -2.38 -0.33
C ALA A 176 -11.70 -1.27 0.74
N SER A 177 -10.52 -0.70 0.96
CA SER A 177 -10.30 0.35 1.95
C SER A 177 -11.01 1.65 1.56
N HIS A 178 -11.51 2.39 2.55
CA HIS A 178 -12.03 3.75 2.32
C HIS A 178 -10.92 4.73 1.88
N LYS A 179 -9.64 4.38 2.10
CA LYS A 179 -8.46 5.14 1.70
C LYS A 179 -7.84 4.69 0.37
N PHE A 180 -8.42 3.70 -0.30
CA PHE A 180 -7.96 3.27 -1.62
C PHE A 180 -7.98 4.45 -2.59
N ILE A 181 -6.82 4.96 -3.04
CA ILE A 181 -6.67 6.11 -3.97
C ILE A 181 -7.72 7.22 -3.77
N ALA A 182 -7.99 7.56 -2.50
CA ALA A 182 -9.13 8.40 -2.14
C ALA A 182 -8.99 9.82 -2.74
N ALA A 183 -7.76 10.29 -2.97
CA ALA A 183 -7.50 11.56 -3.63
C ALA A 183 -8.02 11.60 -5.08
N GLU A 184 -8.08 10.44 -5.75
CA GLU A 184 -8.55 10.27 -7.11
C GLU A 184 -10.02 9.83 -7.22
N GLY A 185 -10.75 9.69 -6.11
CA GLY A 185 -12.15 9.24 -6.10
C GLY A 185 -12.34 7.76 -5.82
N GLY A 186 -11.29 7.06 -5.41
CA GLY A 186 -11.36 5.74 -4.80
C GLY A 186 -11.86 4.61 -5.71
N PRO A 187 -12.57 3.60 -5.14
CA PRO A 187 -12.99 2.42 -5.89
C PRO A 187 -13.85 2.72 -7.12
N GLY A 188 -14.52 3.87 -7.17
CA GLY A 188 -15.29 4.32 -8.34
C GLY A 188 -14.42 4.57 -9.59
N ARG A 189 -13.10 4.65 -9.45
CA ARG A 189 -12.15 4.79 -10.55
C ARG A 189 -11.78 3.46 -11.21
N ILE A 190 -12.12 2.33 -10.61
CA ILE A 190 -11.69 1.02 -11.12
C ILE A 190 -12.50 0.66 -12.38
N VAL A 191 -11.82 0.63 -13.52
CA VAL A 191 -12.44 0.28 -14.81
C VAL A 191 -12.20 -1.18 -15.21
N TRP A 192 -11.19 -1.82 -14.61
CA TRP A 192 -10.89 -3.23 -14.89
C TRP A 192 -10.23 -3.94 -13.71
N LEU A 193 -10.65 -5.19 -13.50
CA LEU A 193 -10.15 -6.13 -12.50
C LEU A 193 -10.27 -7.56 -13.07
N PRO A 194 -9.29 -8.45 -12.84
CA PRO A 194 -9.43 -9.88 -13.07
C PRO A 194 -10.62 -10.45 -12.32
N LYS A 195 -11.27 -11.45 -12.92
CA LYS A 195 -12.40 -12.15 -12.28
C LYS A 195 -12.03 -12.70 -10.90
N ILE A 196 -10.82 -13.23 -10.74
CA ILE A 196 -10.34 -13.77 -9.45
C ILE A 196 -10.36 -12.74 -8.33
N LEU A 197 -9.97 -11.48 -8.60
CA LEU A 197 -10.04 -10.41 -7.61
C LEU A 197 -11.50 -10.02 -7.32
N LYS A 198 -12.33 -9.87 -8.36
CA LYS A 198 -13.76 -9.56 -8.18
C LYS A 198 -14.47 -10.61 -7.33
N ASP A 199 -14.13 -11.89 -7.51
CA ASP A 199 -14.73 -12.99 -6.75
C ASP A 199 -14.24 -13.02 -5.29
N GLN A 200 -12.99 -12.60 -5.03
CA GLN A 200 -12.42 -12.51 -3.67
C GLN A 200 -12.93 -11.31 -2.85
N MET A 201 -13.42 -10.26 -3.53
CA MET A 201 -13.96 -9.06 -2.89
C MET A 201 -15.46 -9.13 -2.59
N ARG A 202 -16.14 -10.21 -3.00
CA ARG A 202 -17.57 -10.46 -2.75
C ARG A 202 -17.77 -11.18 -1.44
#